data_AF-A0A3B6NQM6-F1
#
_entry.id   AF-A0A3B6NQM6-F1
#
_cell.length_a   1.000
_cell.length_b   1.000
_cell.length_c   1.000
_cell.angle_alpha   90.00
_cell.angle_beta   90.00
_cell.angle_gamma   90.00
#
_symmetry.space_group_name_H-M   'P 1'
#
loop_
_entity.id
_entity.type
_entity.pdbx_description
1 polymer ?
#
loop_
_entity_poly.entity_id
_entity_poly.type
_entity_poly.pdbx_seq_one_letter_code
_entity_poly.pdbx_strand_id
1 'polypeptide(L)'
;MNMSFSMLSWNVRGLNNPARRSSVRLFLQTYDVSLVCLQESKLELVDVVVVNQTLGRPLMGSNLSLLRGPEGVFLWLGSKTA
;
A
#
# COMPACT_ATOMS: atom_id res chain seq x y z
N MET A 1 18.46 2.72 19.92
CA MET A 1 17.92 2.23 18.63
C MET A 1 17.12 3.37 18.02
N ASN A 2 17.50 3.86 16.83
CA ASN A 2 16.79 4.96 16.18
C ASN A 2 15.63 4.39 15.35
N MET A 3 14.40 4.53 15.83
CA MET A 3 13.21 4.13 15.06
C MET A 3 12.83 5.26 14.11
N SER A 4 13.16 5.11 12.83
CA SER A 4 12.73 6.06 11.79
C SER A 4 11.34 5.67 11.28
N PHE A 5 10.37 6.57 11.37
CA PHE A 5 9.03 6.38 10.80
C PHE A 5 8.90 7.17 9.49
N SER A 6 8.39 6.52 8.44
CA SER A 6 8.26 7.09 7.10
C SER A 6 6.83 6.95 6.59
N MET A 7 6.26 8.05 6.08
CA MET A 7 4.91 8.08 5.52
C MET A 7 4.95 8.52 4.06
N LEU A 8 4.15 7.86 3.23
CA LEU A 8 3.96 8.17 1.81
C LEU A 8 2.46 8.39 1.52
N SER A 9 2.14 9.47 0.82
CA SER A 9 0.84 9.64 0.17
C SER A 9 1.06 9.74 -1.33
N TRP A 10 0.50 8.82 -2.10
CA TRP A 10 0.73 8.73 -3.53
C TRP A 10 -0.57 8.51 -4.31
N ASN A 11 -0.87 9.45 -5.18
CA ASN A 11 -1.85 9.26 -6.23
C ASN A 11 -1.29 8.39 -7.37
N VAL A 12 -1.74 7.14 -7.44
CA VAL A 12 -1.23 6.11 -8.35
C VAL A 12 -1.97 6.06 -9.69
N ARG A 13 -3.11 6.75 -9.80
CA ARG A 13 -3.92 6.85 -11.04
C ARG A 13 -4.20 5.50 -11.71
N GLY A 14 -4.48 4.46 -10.92
CA GLY A 14 -4.91 3.15 -11.39
C GLY A 14 -3.95 2.00 -11.04
N LEU A 15 -4.48 0.97 -10.39
CA LEU A 15 -3.79 -0.27 -9.98
C LEU A 15 -4.39 -1.56 -10.60
N ASN A 16 -5.32 -1.44 -11.55
CA ASN A 16 -5.87 -2.61 -12.25
C ASN A 16 -4.78 -3.44 -12.95
N ASN A 17 -3.73 -2.78 -13.47
CA ASN A 17 -2.59 -3.46 -14.09
C ASN A 17 -1.66 -4.11 -13.03
N PRO A 18 -1.44 -5.44 -13.05
CA PRO A 18 -0.53 -6.13 -12.14
C PRO A 18 0.90 -5.59 -12.13
N ALA A 19 1.43 -5.16 -13.28
CA ALA A 19 2.77 -4.59 -13.37
C ALA A 19 2.89 -3.29 -12.57
N ARG A 20 1.84 -2.46 -12.55
CA ARG A 20 1.81 -1.24 -11.72
C ARG A 20 1.81 -1.56 -10.23
N ARG A 21 1.07 -2.60 -9.81
CA ARG A 21 1.08 -3.08 -8.42
C ARG A 21 2.49 -3.53 -8.01
N SER A 22 3.18 -4.26 -8.89
CA SER A 22 4.58 -4.66 -8.66
C SER A 22 5.53 -3.46 -8.57
N SER A 23 5.36 -2.43 -9.41
CA SER A 23 6.15 -1.19 -9.32
C SER A 23 5.92 -0.43 -8.02
N VAL A 24 4.66 -0.33 -7.57
CA VAL A 24 4.33 0.27 -6.27
C VAL A 24 4.97 -0.52 -5.14
N ARG A 25 4.85 -1.85 -5.15
CA ARG A 25 5.48 -2.72 -4.14
C ARG A 25 6.99 -2.51 -4.07
N LEU A 26 7.65 -2.52 -5.23
CA LEU A 26 9.10 -2.31 -5.29
C LEU A 26 9.48 -0.95 -4.68
N PHE A 27 8.74 0.12 -5.02
CA PHE A 27 8.96 1.44 -4.44
C PHE A 27 8.84 1.42 -2.91
N LEU A 28 7.75 0.87 -2.37
CA LEU A 28 7.52 0.83 -0.92
C LEU A 28 8.63 0.06 -0.18
N GLN A 29 9.14 -1.01 -0.78
CA GLN A 29 10.25 -1.81 -0.24
C GLN A 29 11.58 -1.06 -0.34
N THR A 30 11.87 -0.39 -1.45
CA THR A 30 13.10 0.38 -1.64
C THR A 30 13.24 1.52 -0.62
N TYR A 31 12.13 2.16 -0.24
CA TYR A 31 12.13 3.30 0.68
C TYR A 31 11.72 2.95 2.11
N ASP A 32 11.53 1.65 2.43
CA ASP A 32 11.14 1.17 3.76
C ASP A 32 9.99 2.00 4.36
N VAL A 33 8.89 2.12 3.58
CA VAL A 33 7.74 2.96 3.93
C VAL A 33 6.94 2.31 5.06
N SER A 34 6.76 3.04 6.17
CA SER A 34 6.00 2.56 7.35
C SER A 34 4.49 2.69 7.14
N LEU A 35 4.06 3.79 6.53
CA LEU A 35 2.64 4.08 6.30
C LEU A 35 2.47 4.59 4.87
N VAL A 36 1.57 3.96 4.11
CA VAL A 36 1.26 4.40 2.74
C VAL A 36 -0.23 4.68 2.58
N CYS A 37 -0.54 5.78 1.90
CA CYS A 37 -1.85 6.12 1.38
C CYS A 37 -1.78 6.13 -0.15
N LEU A 38 -2.52 5.25 -0.83
CA LEU A 38 -2.63 5.23 -2.30
C LEU A 38 -4.00 5.78 -2.73
N GLN A 39 -3.99 6.77 -3.61
CA GLN A 39 -5.20 7.48 -4.08
C GLN A 39 -5.42 7.24 -5.58
N GLU A 40 -6.66 7.41 -6.05
CA GLU A 40 -7.08 7.09 -7.43
C GLU A 40 -6.66 5.68 -7.84
N SER A 41 -6.88 4.69 -6.98
CA SER A 41 -6.48 3.31 -7.26
C SER A 41 -7.27 2.70 -8.42
N LYS A 42 -8.48 3.22 -8.70
CA LYS A 42 -9.42 2.75 -9.74
C LYS A 42 -9.74 1.25 -9.65
N LEU A 43 -9.54 0.65 -8.47
CA LEU A 43 -9.87 -0.74 -8.18
C LEU A 43 -11.33 -0.81 -7.74
N GLU A 44 -12.12 -1.64 -8.41
CA GLU A 44 -13.52 -1.90 -8.01
C GLU A 44 -13.60 -2.79 -6.76
N LEU A 45 -12.67 -3.76 -6.67
CA LEU A 45 -12.54 -4.67 -5.55
C LEU A 45 -11.08 -4.70 -5.09
N VAL A 46 -10.88 -4.61 -3.79
CA VAL A 46 -9.56 -4.82 -3.16
C VAL A 46 -9.62 -6.13 -2.38
N ASP A 47 -9.13 -7.19 -3.00
CA ASP A 47 -9.01 -8.51 -2.38
C ASP A 47 -7.58 -8.75 -1.86
N VAL A 48 -7.39 -9.91 -1.21
CA VAL A 48 -6.09 -10.32 -0.67
C VAL A 48 -5.00 -10.44 -1.75
N VAL A 49 -5.36 -10.74 -3.00
CA VAL A 49 -4.42 -10.87 -4.11
C VAL A 49 -3.90 -9.50 -4.52
N VAL A 50 -4.79 -8.52 -4.69
CA VAL A 50 -4.46 -7.13 -4.97
C VAL A 50 -3.56 -6.55 -3.88
N VAL A 51 -3.89 -6.78 -2.62
CA VAL A 51 -3.09 -6.37 -1.45
C VAL A 51 -1.70 -6.98 -1.51
N ASN A 52 -1.59 -8.30 -1.67
CA ASN A 52 -0.30 -9.00 -1.69
C ASN A 52 0.59 -8.57 -2.88
N GLN A 53 0.00 -8.26 -4.03
CA GLN A 53 0.74 -7.79 -5.19
C GLN A 53 1.20 -6.34 -5.04
N THR A 54 0.41 -5.49 -4.37
CA THR A 54 0.69 -4.05 -4.22
C THR A 54 1.60 -3.73 -3.05
N LEU A 55 1.47 -4.46 -1.94
CA LEU A 55 2.18 -4.17 -0.69
C LEU A 55 3.13 -5.27 -0.24
N GLY A 56 2.99 -6.48 -0.79
CA GLY A 56 3.58 -7.68 -0.21
C GLY A 56 2.71 -8.31 0.87
N ARG A 57 3.21 -9.37 1.50
CA ARG A 57 2.44 -10.09 2.52
C ARG A 57 2.29 -9.20 3.76
N PRO A 58 1.06 -8.92 4.22
CA PRO A 58 0.85 -8.19 5.46
C PRO A 58 1.51 -8.92 6.62
N LEU A 59 2.33 -8.21 7.40
CA LEU A 59 2.88 -8.72 8.65
C LEU A 59 1.74 -8.90 9.66
N MET A 60 1.90 -9.86 10.57
CA MET A 60 0.94 -10.11 11.63
C MET A 60 0.75 -8.83 12.47
N GLY A 61 -0.46 -8.26 12.48
CA GLY A 61 -0.77 -6.99 13.14
C GLY A 61 -0.82 -5.75 12.22
N SER A 62 -0.55 -5.88 10.92
CA SER A 62 -0.81 -4.79 9.96
C SER A 62 -2.32 -4.64 9.71
N ASN A 63 -2.82 -3.41 9.78
CA ASN A 63 -4.21 -3.10 9.49
C ASN A 63 -4.31 -2.52 8.08
N LEU A 64 -5.22 -3.09 7.30
CA LEU A 64 -5.63 -2.53 6.03
C LEU A 64 -6.95 -1.81 6.22
N SER A 65 -6.98 -0.51 5.95
CA SER A 65 -8.21 0.28 5.96
C SER A 65 -8.53 0.74 4.55
N LEU A 66 -9.67 0.27 4.04
CA LEU A 66 -10.19 0.65 2.74
C LEU A 66 -11.19 1.78 2.93
N LEU A 67 -10.84 2.99 2.52
CA LEU A 67 -11.78 4.11 2.48
C LEU A 67 -12.48 4.07 1.12
N ARG A 68 -13.75 3.65 1.14
CA ARG A 68 -14.59 3.54 -0.06
C ARG A 68 -15.07 4.94 -0.48
N GLY A 69 -14.62 5.40 -1.63
CA GLY A 69 -15.09 6.60 -2.33
C GLY A 69 -14.95 6.38 -3.85
N PRO A 70 -15.51 7.25 -4.70
CA PRO A 70 -15.52 7.08 -6.17
C PRO A 70 -14.12 6.90 -6.80
N GLU A 71 -13.06 7.28 -6.09
CA GLU A 71 -11.67 7.14 -6.52
C GLU A 71 -10.82 6.19 -5.63
N GLY A 72 -11.42 5.56 -4.62
CA GLY A 72 -10.84 4.51 -3.77
C GLY A 72 -9.48 4.85 -3.14
N VAL A 73 -9.49 5.26 -1.86
CA VAL A 73 -8.26 5.49 -1.08
C VAL A 73 -7.89 4.24 -0.30
N PHE A 74 -6.66 3.79 -0.48
CA PHE A 74 -6.09 2.62 0.16
C PHE A 74 -5.09 3.09 1.23
N LEU A 75 -5.37 2.83 2.50
CA LEU A 75 -4.44 3.13 3.60
C LEU A 75 -3.88 1.82 4.15
N TRP A 76 -2.55 1.71 4.18
CA TRP A 76 -1.87 0.57 4.77
C TRP A 76 -0.80 1.00 5.76
N LEU A 77 -0.84 0.37 6.94
CA LEU A 77 0.11 0.56 8.02
C LEU A 77 1.00 -0.69 8.14
N GLY A 78 2.25 -0.56 7.70
CA GLY A 78 3.30 -1.55 7.87
C GLY A 78 4.03 -1.34 9.18
N SER A 79 4.11 -2.37 10.01
CA SER A 79 5.00 -2.35 11.18
C SER A 79 6.44 -2.51 10.69
N LYS A 80 7.31 -1.55 10.98
CA LYS A 80 8.76 -1.77 10.92
C LYS A 80 9.14 -2.79 11.99
N THR A 81 9.76 -3.90 11.62
CA THR A 81 10.54 -4.69 12.59
C THR A 81 11.93 -4.07 12.71
N ALA A 82 12.35 -3.86 13.95
CA ALA A 82 13.74 -3.55 14.32
C ALA A 82 14.70 -4.64 13.84
#